data_AF-A0A9P6KZY5-F1
#
_entry.id   AF-A0A9P6KZY5-F1
#
_cell.length_a   1.000
_cell.length_b   1.000
_cell.length_c   1.000
_cell.angle_alpha   90.00
_cell.angle_beta   90.00
_cell.angle_gamma   90.00
#
_symmetry.space_group_name_H-M   'P 1'
#
loop_
_entity.id
_entity.type
_entity.pdbx_description
1 polymer ?
#
loop_
_entity_poly.entity_id
_entity_poly.type
_entity_poly.pdbx_seq_one_letter_code
_entity_poly.pdbx_strand_id
1 'polypeptide(L)'
;MSRSYMFNDRTQENRRARREEAQVELRQLKREELLNKKRNLSVASAQISNFKEMRDKLYSNDLVQIHQGAYEFRSLLSVEGNPPVQAVIDSGCLVRFVEIMSKEYLYQFRTSELSDDIIDKIRVESAWVLTNIAAGTTEQTKAVIQAGALDKLISMLYEPNEVVVDQSVWALGNIAGDSEAFRDQILNSGALDIIIALLDKYHPSEAHIKLVRNLTWLLSNLNRGRQPPPSAENMKKTLPILFKLISHKDPEIVCDTFWAVSYIADVDSGCTDIILGSNIMGRAYNCLESYVGKLNNQQHDSDDARIGAVSISPIIRMLGNIATGSDNQTNVIVRMGFLNFFTTLFYKIDNKKASRLRKELCWTVSNVTAGPIEQVQVVFESGIMNMLIDAVHRYENFIRKEATWALSNALYHCAVHYEWLKPLLENALLEALMSYLEVANNVPEMQSHILDCIKYSLEGGRHYEKKYGRNIVVDKILDIDALQTIEQLQDVESGDVSSKAYNIIVEYFEGVDS
;
A
#
# COMPACT_ATOMS: atom_id res chain seq x y z
N MET A 1 44.65 20.53 -3.52
CA MET A 1 43.97 19.24 -3.70
C MET A 1 43.01 19.01 -2.53
N SER A 2 41.72 18.84 -2.88
CA SER A 2 40.65 18.15 -2.14
C SER A 2 40.41 18.44 -0.64
N ARG A 3 39.48 19.36 -0.35
CA ARG A 3 38.62 19.38 0.86
C ARG A 3 37.17 19.63 0.45
N SER A 4 36.57 18.70 -0.30
CA SER A 4 35.19 18.83 -0.80
C SER A 4 34.30 17.58 -0.64
N TYR A 5 34.72 16.57 0.11
CA TYR A 5 34.00 15.28 0.15
C TYR A 5 33.23 14.97 1.46
N MET A 6 33.14 15.89 2.43
CA MET A 6 32.50 15.61 3.73
C MET A 6 31.14 16.30 3.99
N PHE A 7 30.58 17.02 3.01
CA PHE A 7 29.29 17.70 3.16
C PHE A 7 28.17 17.20 2.24
N ASN A 8 28.45 16.26 1.34
CA ASN A 8 27.42 15.69 0.46
C ASN A 8 26.47 14.70 1.18
N ASP A 9 26.78 14.30 2.42
CA ASP A 9 26.07 13.22 3.12
C ASP A 9 24.87 13.70 3.98
N ARG A 10 24.56 15.01 3.95
CA ARG A 10 23.55 15.66 4.82
C ARG A 10 22.50 16.49 4.07
N THR A 11 22.27 16.24 2.78
CA THR A 11 21.21 16.95 2.04
C THR A 11 19.82 16.38 2.36
N GLN A 12 18.79 17.22 2.28
CA GLN A 12 17.39 16.84 2.55
C GLN A 12 16.91 15.68 1.65
N GLU A 13 17.35 15.63 0.40
CA GLU A 13 17.08 14.54 -0.55
C GLU A 13 17.68 13.19 -0.09
N ASN A 14 18.87 13.19 0.50
CA ASN A 14 19.53 11.98 0.99
C ASN A 14 18.81 11.36 2.20
N ARG A 15 18.06 12.15 2.98
CA ARG A 15 17.23 11.62 4.09
C ARG A 15 16.02 10.83 3.59
N ARG A 16 15.37 11.28 2.50
CA ARG A 16 14.27 10.55 1.85
C ARG A 16 14.77 9.23 1.24
N ALA A 17 15.89 9.27 0.53
CA ALA A 17 16.47 8.10 -0.15
C ALA A 17 16.94 6.98 0.80
N ARG A 18 17.72 7.29 1.85
CA ARG A 18 18.20 6.28 2.82
C ARG A 18 17.07 5.54 3.53
N ARG A 19 15.94 6.21 3.75
CA ARG A 19 14.74 5.62 4.38
C ARG A 19 14.03 4.65 3.45
N GLU A 20 14.00 4.98 2.16
CA GLU A 20 13.42 4.13 1.14
C GLU A 20 14.12 2.76 1.11
N GLU A 21 15.46 2.77 1.13
CA GLU A 21 16.32 1.59 1.17
C GLU A 21 16.09 0.75 2.44
N ALA A 22 16.09 1.39 3.62
CA ALA A 22 15.87 0.70 4.89
C ALA A 22 14.48 0.03 4.99
N GLN A 23 13.43 0.64 4.43
CA GLN A 23 12.10 0.03 4.41
C GLN A 23 11.97 -1.16 3.46
N VAL A 24 12.74 -1.17 2.37
CA VAL A 24 12.79 -2.28 1.41
C VAL A 24 13.39 -3.51 2.07
N GLU A 25 14.54 -3.34 2.72
CA GLU A 25 15.28 -4.41 3.38
C GLU A 25 14.45 -5.07 4.50
N LEU A 26 13.80 -4.27 5.35
CA LEU A 26 12.90 -4.74 6.40
C LEU A 26 11.67 -5.52 5.88
N ARG A 27 11.17 -5.18 4.68
CA ARG A 27 10.05 -5.90 4.05
C ARG A 27 10.48 -7.23 3.45
N GLN A 28 11.70 -7.32 2.90
CA GLN A 28 12.28 -8.57 2.39
C GLN A 28 12.49 -9.58 3.52
N LEU A 29 13.06 -9.16 4.64
CA LEU A 29 13.29 -10.01 5.83
C LEU A 29 11.99 -10.60 6.39
N LYS A 30 10.92 -9.79 6.51
CA LYS A 30 9.61 -10.28 6.96
C LYS A 30 8.94 -11.25 5.98
N ARG A 31 9.18 -11.09 4.67
CA ARG A 31 8.66 -12.00 3.64
C ARG A 31 9.33 -13.37 3.76
N GLU A 32 10.64 -13.41 4.00
CA GLU A 32 11.38 -14.66 4.23
C GLU A 32 10.96 -15.37 5.51
N GLU A 33 10.73 -14.66 6.62
CA GLU A 33 10.22 -15.26 7.86
C GLU A 33 8.83 -15.90 7.69
N LEU A 34 7.93 -15.25 6.95
CA LEU A 34 6.58 -15.77 6.67
C LEU A 34 6.61 -16.98 5.73
N LEU A 35 7.53 -16.99 4.75
CA LEU A 35 7.76 -18.14 3.87
C LEU A 35 8.32 -19.33 4.62
N ASN A 36 9.23 -19.11 5.58
CA ASN A 36 9.77 -20.18 6.44
C ASN A 36 8.71 -20.75 7.40
N LYS A 37 7.75 -19.94 7.87
CA LYS A 37 6.62 -20.43 8.67
C LYS A 37 5.61 -21.27 7.86
N LYS A 38 5.40 -20.95 6.58
CA LYS A 38 4.49 -21.73 5.70
C LYS A 38 5.03 -23.10 5.29
N ARG A 39 6.36 -23.31 5.31
CA ARG A 39 6.99 -24.60 4.95
C ARG A 39 6.75 -25.74 5.96
N ASN A 40 6.19 -25.47 7.14
CA ASN A 40 6.04 -26.44 8.23
C ASN A 40 4.62 -27.00 8.45
N LEU A 41 3.69 -26.85 7.50
CA LEU A 41 2.35 -27.43 7.60
C LEU A 41 2.18 -28.59 6.60
N SER A 42 2.20 -29.82 7.11
CA SER A 42 1.96 -31.05 6.35
C SER A 42 0.49 -31.18 5.93
N VAL A 43 0.25 -31.38 4.63
CA VAL A 43 -1.10 -31.51 4.06
C VAL A 43 -1.55 -32.97 4.10
N ALA A 44 -2.61 -33.26 4.86
CA ALA A 44 -3.38 -34.49 4.71
C ALA A 44 -4.29 -34.37 3.49
N SER A 45 -4.25 -35.34 2.57
CA SER A 45 -5.06 -35.35 1.35
C SER A 45 -6.55 -35.54 1.68
N ALA A 46 -7.37 -34.51 1.47
CA ALA A 46 -8.82 -34.65 1.53
C ALA A 46 -9.32 -35.51 0.36
N GLN A 47 -10.04 -36.61 0.64
CA GLN A 47 -10.68 -37.43 -0.39
C GLN A 47 -11.93 -36.74 -0.93
N ILE A 48 -12.02 -36.56 -2.25
CA ILE A 48 -13.20 -35.98 -2.93
C ILE A 48 -14.20 -37.12 -3.21
N SER A 49 -15.32 -37.14 -2.47
CA SER A 49 -16.44 -38.05 -2.75
C SER A 49 -17.03 -37.73 -4.12
N ASN A 50 -17.02 -38.71 -5.05
CA ASN A 50 -17.50 -38.62 -6.44
C ASN A 50 -16.51 -38.08 -7.49
N PHE A 51 -15.22 -37.97 -7.15
CA PHE A 51 -14.20 -37.50 -8.09
C PHE A 51 -14.19 -38.24 -9.44
N LYS A 52 -14.34 -39.57 -9.40
CA LYS A 52 -14.32 -40.42 -10.60
C LYS A 52 -15.44 -40.05 -11.57
N GLU A 53 -16.66 -39.88 -11.07
CA GLU A 53 -17.82 -39.53 -11.89
C GLU A 53 -17.67 -38.15 -12.51
N MET A 54 -17.23 -37.16 -11.72
CA MET A 54 -16.96 -35.79 -12.20
C MET A 54 -15.92 -35.81 -13.32
N ARG A 55 -14.86 -36.60 -13.17
CA ARG A 55 -13.82 -36.78 -14.18
C ARG A 55 -14.39 -37.46 -15.43
N ASP A 56 -15.15 -38.53 -15.28
CA ASP A 56 -15.73 -39.26 -16.42
C ASP A 56 -16.63 -38.33 -17.27
N LYS A 57 -17.41 -37.44 -16.63
CA LYS A 57 -18.18 -36.39 -17.31
C LYS A 57 -17.30 -35.38 -18.05
N LEU A 58 -16.24 -34.89 -17.39
CA LEU A 58 -15.30 -33.89 -17.96
C LEU A 58 -14.55 -34.40 -19.21
N TYR A 59 -14.26 -35.71 -19.25
CA TYR A 59 -13.58 -36.37 -20.37
C TYR A 59 -14.56 -36.99 -21.39
N SER A 60 -15.86 -36.77 -21.25
CA SER A 60 -16.85 -37.16 -22.25
C SER A 60 -16.66 -36.41 -23.57
N ASN A 61 -17.27 -36.93 -24.63
CA ASN A 61 -17.42 -36.26 -25.93
C ASN A 61 -18.80 -35.56 -26.06
N ASP A 62 -19.66 -35.67 -25.05
CA ASP A 62 -20.93 -34.96 -24.98
C ASP A 62 -20.75 -33.61 -24.27
N LEU A 63 -21.01 -32.51 -24.97
CA LEU A 63 -20.88 -31.15 -24.45
C LEU A 63 -21.72 -30.92 -23.17
N VAL A 64 -22.87 -31.58 -23.04
CA VAL A 64 -23.70 -31.48 -21.83
C VAL A 64 -23.00 -32.12 -20.64
N GLN A 65 -22.37 -33.28 -20.83
CA GLN A 65 -21.59 -33.96 -19.80
C GLN A 65 -20.32 -33.17 -19.46
N ILE A 66 -19.61 -32.63 -20.45
CA ILE A 66 -18.42 -31.79 -20.22
C ILE A 66 -18.79 -30.59 -19.36
N HIS A 67 -19.87 -29.88 -19.72
CA HIS A 67 -20.39 -28.75 -18.96
C HIS A 67 -20.71 -29.14 -17.52
N GLN A 68 -21.45 -30.23 -17.34
CA GLN A 68 -21.83 -30.72 -16.01
C GLN A 68 -20.60 -31.09 -15.16
N GLY A 69 -19.61 -31.77 -15.75
CA GLY A 69 -18.34 -32.08 -15.08
C GLY A 69 -17.59 -30.83 -14.65
N ALA A 70 -17.44 -29.84 -15.54
CA ALA A 70 -16.78 -28.57 -15.22
C ALA A 70 -17.50 -27.81 -14.10
N TYR A 71 -18.84 -27.74 -14.15
CA TYR A 71 -19.68 -27.11 -13.13
C TYR A 71 -19.54 -27.77 -11.75
N GLU A 72 -19.48 -29.11 -11.70
CA GLU A 72 -19.27 -29.86 -10.45
C GLU A 72 -17.91 -29.53 -9.84
N PHE A 73 -16.85 -29.46 -10.67
CA PHE A 73 -15.52 -29.05 -10.22
C PHE A 73 -15.47 -27.61 -9.73
N ARG A 74 -16.11 -26.68 -10.44
CA ARG A 74 -16.21 -25.28 -10.00
C ARG A 74 -16.91 -25.22 -8.64
N SER A 75 -18.06 -25.88 -8.51
CA SER A 75 -18.84 -25.91 -7.27
C SER A 75 -18.04 -26.44 -6.09
N LEU A 76 -17.27 -27.51 -6.31
CA LEU A 76 -16.38 -28.10 -5.30
C LEU A 76 -15.33 -27.10 -4.81
N LEU A 77 -14.81 -26.23 -5.68
CA LEU A 77 -13.79 -25.23 -5.35
C LEU A 77 -14.37 -23.90 -4.82
N SER A 78 -15.68 -23.67 -4.96
CA SER A 78 -16.36 -22.46 -4.50
C SER A 78 -16.83 -22.52 -3.03
N VAL A 79 -16.52 -23.60 -2.30
CA VAL A 79 -16.90 -23.74 -0.88
C VAL A 79 -16.06 -22.84 0.03
N GLU A 80 -16.71 -22.22 1.03
CA GLU A 80 -16.03 -21.40 2.03
C GLU A 80 -15.14 -22.25 2.96
N GLY A 81 -13.99 -21.68 3.36
CA GLY A 81 -13.07 -22.31 4.30
C GLY A 81 -11.86 -22.93 3.61
N ASN A 82 -11.93 -24.24 3.31
CA ASN A 82 -10.78 -25.00 2.81
C ASN A 82 -11.15 -25.85 1.58
N PRO A 83 -11.30 -25.22 0.39
CA PRO A 83 -11.60 -25.97 -0.84
C PRO A 83 -10.47 -26.95 -1.17
N PRO A 84 -10.76 -28.12 -1.76
CA PRO A 84 -9.77 -29.18 -2.02
C PRO A 84 -8.91 -28.87 -3.27
N VAL A 85 -8.31 -27.68 -3.34
CA VAL A 85 -7.53 -27.17 -4.47
C VAL A 85 -6.41 -28.13 -4.84
N GLN A 86 -5.62 -28.58 -3.87
CA GLN A 86 -4.49 -29.46 -4.13
C GLN A 86 -4.95 -30.82 -4.69
N ALA A 87 -6.06 -31.38 -4.19
CA ALA A 87 -6.58 -32.64 -4.69
C ALA A 87 -7.07 -32.54 -6.15
N VAL A 88 -7.61 -31.38 -6.56
CA VAL A 88 -7.95 -31.12 -7.97
C VAL A 88 -6.68 -31.00 -8.82
N ILE A 89 -5.62 -30.37 -8.32
CA ILE A 89 -4.33 -30.31 -9.04
C ILE A 89 -3.73 -31.71 -9.22
N ASP A 90 -3.61 -32.46 -8.13
CA ASP A 90 -3.00 -33.79 -8.09
C ASP A 90 -3.75 -34.82 -8.95
N SER A 91 -5.01 -34.54 -9.28
CA SER A 91 -5.81 -35.38 -10.16
C SER A 91 -5.39 -35.37 -11.63
N GLY A 92 -4.60 -34.38 -12.06
CA GLY A 92 -4.19 -34.20 -13.44
C GLY A 92 -5.25 -33.59 -14.38
N CYS A 93 -6.40 -33.15 -13.86
CA CYS A 93 -7.47 -32.56 -14.67
C CYS A 93 -7.17 -31.14 -15.20
N LEU A 94 -6.11 -30.46 -14.74
CA LEU A 94 -5.80 -29.07 -15.13
C LEU A 94 -5.66 -28.89 -16.64
N VAL A 95 -4.92 -29.78 -17.30
CA VAL A 95 -4.74 -29.73 -18.76
C VAL A 95 -6.08 -29.86 -19.46
N ARG A 96 -6.98 -30.71 -18.94
CA ARG A 96 -8.32 -30.89 -19.51
C ARG A 96 -9.15 -29.61 -19.43
N PHE A 97 -9.11 -28.88 -18.31
CA PHE A 97 -9.78 -27.58 -18.20
C PHE A 97 -9.25 -26.57 -19.22
N VAL A 98 -7.93 -26.55 -19.46
CA VAL A 98 -7.32 -25.67 -20.47
C VAL A 98 -7.73 -26.05 -21.89
N GLU A 99 -7.80 -27.35 -22.22
CA GLU A 99 -8.27 -27.82 -23.53
C GLU A 99 -9.69 -27.35 -23.83
N ILE A 100 -10.61 -27.54 -22.89
CA ILE A 100 -12.03 -27.20 -23.06
C ILE A 100 -12.31 -25.68 -22.91
N MET A 101 -11.29 -24.85 -22.67
CA MET A 101 -11.39 -23.40 -22.86
C MET A 101 -11.26 -22.96 -24.33
N SER A 102 -10.72 -23.82 -25.20
CA SER A 102 -10.59 -23.53 -26.64
C SER A 102 -11.91 -23.77 -27.35
N LYS A 103 -12.42 -22.72 -28.02
CA LYS A 103 -13.60 -22.84 -28.89
C LYS A 103 -13.35 -23.89 -29.98
N GLU A 104 -12.20 -23.82 -30.64
CA GLU A 104 -11.80 -24.70 -31.73
C GLU A 104 -11.79 -26.16 -31.31
N TYR A 105 -11.36 -26.43 -30.07
CA TYR A 105 -11.38 -27.77 -29.50
C TYR A 105 -12.82 -28.25 -29.26
N LEU A 106 -13.66 -27.44 -28.61
CA LEU A 106 -15.04 -27.80 -28.31
C LEU A 106 -15.93 -27.94 -29.54
N TYR A 107 -15.66 -27.19 -30.61
CA TYR A 107 -16.40 -27.29 -31.87
C TYR A 107 -16.32 -28.68 -32.51
N GLN A 108 -15.29 -29.48 -32.18
CA GLN A 108 -15.15 -30.86 -32.67
C GLN A 108 -16.23 -31.81 -32.12
N PHE A 109 -16.83 -31.46 -30.98
CA PHE A 109 -17.88 -32.23 -30.32
C PHE A 109 -19.29 -31.67 -30.56
N ARG A 110 -19.40 -30.60 -31.36
CA ARG A 110 -20.68 -29.93 -31.64
C ARG A 110 -21.55 -30.79 -32.55
N THR A 111 -22.80 -30.98 -32.15
CA THR A 111 -23.86 -31.52 -33.00
C THR A 111 -24.72 -30.40 -33.57
N SER A 112 -25.48 -30.66 -34.64
CA SER A 112 -26.37 -29.66 -35.26
C SER A 112 -27.47 -29.14 -34.34
N GLU A 113 -27.77 -29.86 -33.25
CA GLU A 113 -28.85 -29.55 -32.31
C GLU A 113 -28.42 -28.65 -31.15
N LEU A 114 -27.12 -28.48 -30.92
CA LEU A 114 -26.58 -27.71 -29.80
C LEU A 114 -26.21 -26.28 -30.20
N SER A 115 -26.63 -25.31 -29.39
CA SER A 115 -26.29 -23.90 -29.57
C SER A 115 -24.87 -23.59 -29.11
N ASP A 116 -24.27 -22.54 -29.68
CA ASP A 116 -22.93 -22.08 -29.29
C ASP A 116 -22.88 -21.56 -27.83
N ASP A 117 -24.03 -21.34 -27.20
CA ASP A 117 -24.16 -20.98 -25.78
C ASP A 117 -23.57 -22.04 -24.83
N ILE A 118 -23.69 -23.35 -25.14
CA ILE A 118 -23.10 -24.39 -24.30
C ILE A 118 -21.58 -24.36 -24.33
N ILE A 119 -20.99 -23.99 -25.48
CA ILE A 119 -19.54 -23.86 -25.64
C ILE A 119 -19.03 -22.74 -24.73
N ASP A 120 -19.67 -21.56 -24.77
CA ASP A 120 -19.30 -20.45 -23.90
C ASP A 120 -19.48 -20.80 -22.41
N LYS A 121 -20.55 -21.51 -22.04
CA LYS A 121 -20.75 -21.99 -20.67
C LYS A 121 -19.63 -22.93 -20.21
N ILE A 122 -19.23 -23.91 -21.02
CA ILE A 122 -18.11 -24.81 -20.69
C ILE A 122 -16.82 -24.01 -20.45
N ARG A 123 -16.54 -23.05 -21.33
CA ARG A 123 -15.33 -22.21 -21.23
C ARG A 123 -15.33 -21.36 -19.97
N VAL A 124 -16.49 -20.78 -19.62
CA VAL A 124 -16.67 -20.01 -18.38
C VAL A 124 -16.47 -20.89 -17.15
N GLU A 125 -17.14 -22.04 -17.07
CA GLU A 125 -16.99 -22.96 -15.93
C GLU A 125 -15.53 -23.43 -15.77
N SER A 126 -14.87 -23.74 -16.89
CA SER A 126 -13.48 -24.21 -16.90
C SER A 126 -12.51 -23.11 -16.49
N ALA A 127 -12.67 -21.90 -17.01
CA ALA A 127 -11.90 -20.74 -16.59
C ALA A 127 -12.13 -20.43 -15.10
N TRP A 128 -13.35 -20.60 -14.59
CA TRP A 128 -13.68 -20.39 -13.17
C TRP A 128 -13.02 -21.41 -12.25
N VAL A 129 -12.95 -22.68 -12.65
CA VAL A 129 -12.13 -23.68 -11.94
C VAL A 129 -10.69 -23.18 -11.80
N LEU A 130 -10.08 -22.72 -12.89
CA LEU A 130 -8.71 -22.22 -12.87
C LEU A 130 -8.56 -20.91 -12.07
N THR A 131 -9.56 -20.02 -12.10
CA THR A 131 -9.61 -18.80 -11.27
C THR A 131 -9.55 -19.14 -9.78
N ASN A 132 -10.30 -20.15 -9.33
CA ASN A 132 -10.32 -20.59 -7.93
C ASN A 132 -8.99 -21.24 -7.52
N ILE A 133 -8.34 -21.98 -8.43
CA ILE A 133 -7.00 -22.53 -8.17
C ILE A 133 -5.95 -21.41 -8.06
N ALA A 134 -6.00 -20.43 -8.97
CA ALA A 134 -5.08 -19.29 -8.99
C ALA A 134 -5.29 -18.30 -7.82
N ALA A 135 -6.41 -18.37 -7.11
CA ALA A 135 -6.65 -17.61 -5.87
C ALA A 135 -5.90 -18.20 -4.65
N GLY A 136 -5.27 -19.36 -4.81
CA GLY A 136 -4.59 -20.09 -3.75
C GLY A 136 -3.15 -19.66 -3.48
N THR A 137 -2.26 -20.63 -3.32
CA THR A 137 -0.82 -20.42 -3.13
C THR A 137 -0.09 -20.17 -4.46
N THR A 138 1.09 -19.57 -4.40
CA THR A 138 1.94 -19.34 -5.57
C THR A 138 2.25 -20.63 -6.33
N GLU A 139 2.43 -21.76 -5.65
CA GLU A 139 2.59 -23.08 -6.26
C GLU A 139 1.34 -23.52 -7.04
N GLN A 140 0.14 -23.23 -6.53
CA GLN A 140 -1.13 -23.55 -7.19
C GLN A 140 -1.35 -22.66 -8.42
N THR A 141 -1.07 -21.37 -8.32
CA THR A 141 -1.08 -20.43 -9.48
C THR A 141 -0.06 -20.86 -10.53
N LYS A 142 1.14 -21.29 -10.12
CA LYS A 142 2.16 -21.83 -11.02
C LYS A 142 1.65 -23.07 -11.77
N ALA A 143 0.92 -23.96 -11.11
CA ALA A 143 0.34 -25.14 -11.76
C ALA A 143 -0.65 -24.76 -12.87
N VAL A 144 -1.47 -23.72 -12.67
CA VAL A 144 -2.37 -23.19 -13.70
C VAL A 144 -1.60 -22.68 -14.92
N ILE A 145 -0.52 -21.92 -14.70
CA ILE A 145 0.34 -21.43 -15.79
C ILE A 145 1.03 -22.58 -16.53
N GLN A 146 1.59 -23.55 -15.79
CA GLN A 146 2.26 -24.72 -16.38
C GLN A 146 1.31 -25.62 -17.17
N ALA A 147 0.01 -25.61 -16.86
CA ALA A 147 -1.01 -26.29 -17.64
C ALA A 147 -1.34 -25.60 -18.98
N GLY A 148 -0.76 -24.42 -19.26
CA GLY A 148 -0.97 -23.68 -20.51
C GLY A 148 -2.20 -22.76 -20.50
N ALA A 149 -2.72 -22.42 -19.31
CA ALA A 149 -3.93 -21.62 -19.19
C ALA A 149 -3.77 -20.17 -19.69
N LEU A 150 -2.56 -19.60 -19.57
CA LEU A 150 -2.33 -18.17 -19.76
C LEU A 150 -2.74 -17.69 -21.17
N ASP A 151 -2.25 -18.36 -22.21
CA ASP A 151 -2.58 -18.01 -23.61
C ASP A 151 -4.07 -18.14 -23.90
N LYS A 152 -4.72 -19.16 -23.32
CA LYS A 152 -6.17 -19.36 -23.48
C LYS A 152 -6.96 -18.25 -22.80
N LEU A 153 -6.60 -17.87 -21.58
CA LEU A 153 -7.21 -16.73 -20.88
C LEU A 153 -7.04 -15.44 -21.68
N ILE A 154 -5.84 -15.13 -22.16
CA ILE A 154 -5.61 -13.93 -22.97
C ILE A 154 -6.46 -13.95 -24.25
N SER A 155 -6.55 -15.10 -24.95
CA SER A 155 -7.40 -15.23 -26.14
C SER A 155 -8.88 -14.95 -25.87
N MET A 156 -9.37 -15.30 -24.68
CA MET A 156 -10.76 -15.07 -24.26
C MET A 156 -11.10 -13.58 -24.10
N LEU A 157 -10.11 -12.68 -23.95
CA LEU A 157 -10.33 -11.24 -23.90
C LEU A 157 -10.86 -10.65 -25.22
N TYR A 158 -10.67 -11.36 -26.33
CA TYR A 158 -11.10 -10.94 -27.67
C TYR A 158 -12.49 -11.46 -28.04
N GLU A 159 -13.17 -12.14 -27.12
CA GLU A 159 -14.48 -12.75 -27.38
C GLU A 159 -15.61 -11.71 -27.38
N PRO A 160 -16.66 -11.91 -28.19
CA PRO A 160 -17.81 -11.02 -28.20
C PRO A 160 -18.71 -11.20 -26.96
N ASN A 161 -18.65 -12.36 -26.30
CA ASN A 161 -19.45 -12.67 -25.13
C ASN A 161 -18.79 -12.11 -23.86
N GLU A 162 -19.41 -11.08 -23.26
CA GLU A 162 -18.92 -10.42 -22.06
C GLU A 162 -18.73 -11.37 -20.87
N VAL A 163 -19.55 -12.41 -20.72
CA VAL A 163 -19.42 -13.36 -19.60
C VAL A 163 -18.10 -14.14 -19.69
N VAL A 164 -17.69 -14.47 -20.92
CA VAL A 164 -16.42 -15.14 -21.20
C VAL A 164 -15.25 -14.20 -20.92
N VAL A 165 -15.36 -12.95 -21.36
CA VAL A 165 -14.33 -11.91 -21.12
C VAL A 165 -14.17 -11.67 -19.62
N ASP A 166 -15.27 -11.46 -18.90
CA ASP A 166 -15.27 -11.18 -17.45
C ASP A 166 -14.61 -12.30 -16.65
N GLN A 167 -14.93 -13.56 -16.95
CA GLN A 167 -14.31 -14.70 -16.27
C GLN A 167 -12.79 -14.77 -16.54
N SER A 168 -12.37 -14.45 -17.76
CA SER A 168 -10.94 -14.39 -18.10
C SER A 168 -10.22 -13.26 -17.35
N VAL A 169 -10.82 -12.06 -17.31
CA VAL A 169 -10.30 -10.91 -16.58
C VAL A 169 -10.08 -11.26 -15.10
N TRP A 170 -11.03 -11.96 -14.48
CA TRP A 170 -10.90 -12.39 -13.09
C TRP A 170 -9.76 -13.39 -12.89
N ALA A 171 -9.65 -14.41 -13.75
CA ALA A 171 -8.54 -15.37 -13.71
C ALA A 171 -7.17 -14.68 -13.86
N LEU A 172 -7.04 -13.80 -14.86
CA LEU A 172 -5.82 -13.02 -15.10
C LEU A 172 -5.49 -12.10 -13.92
N GLY A 173 -6.50 -11.53 -13.26
CA GLY A 173 -6.28 -10.67 -12.11
C GLY A 173 -5.74 -11.43 -10.90
N ASN A 174 -6.18 -12.67 -10.66
CA ASN A 174 -5.57 -13.55 -9.64
C ASN A 174 -4.12 -13.90 -9.99
N ILE A 175 -3.85 -14.25 -11.25
CA ILE A 175 -2.50 -14.58 -11.73
C ILE A 175 -1.56 -13.37 -11.59
N ALA A 176 -2.00 -12.17 -12.01
CA ALA A 176 -1.23 -10.93 -11.89
C ALA A 176 -1.00 -10.53 -10.43
N GLY A 177 -1.97 -10.80 -9.55
CA GLY A 177 -1.90 -10.45 -8.13
C GLY A 177 -1.00 -11.34 -7.28
N ASP A 178 -0.64 -12.54 -7.76
CA ASP A 178 0.17 -13.51 -7.02
C ASP A 178 1.66 -13.14 -6.97
N SER A 179 2.28 -12.90 -8.13
CA SER A 179 3.71 -12.56 -8.20
C SER A 179 4.07 -11.65 -9.36
N GLU A 180 5.15 -10.89 -9.17
CA GLU A 180 5.70 -9.96 -10.17
C GLU A 180 6.07 -10.71 -11.46
N ALA A 181 6.59 -11.94 -11.34
CA ALA A 181 6.92 -12.78 -12.49
C ALA A 181 5.69 -13.20 -13.32
N PHE A 182 4.55 -13.48 -12.68
CA PHE A 182 3.32 -13.86 -13.39
C PHE A 182 2.61 -12.65 -14.00
N ARG A 183 2.60 -11.53 -13.28
CA ARG A 183 2.21 -10.22 -13.82
C ARG A 183 2.99 -9.89 -15.10
N ASP A 184 4.30 -10.04 -15.07
CA ASP A 184 5.16 -9.70 -16.21
C ASP A 184 4.95 -10.64 -17.40
N GLN A 185 4.57 -11.91 -17.19
CA GLN A 185 4.16 -12.79 -18.29
C GLN A 185 2.90 -12.28 -19.00
N ILE A 186 1.91 -11.77 -18.26
CA ILE A 186 0.70 -11.14 -18.85
C ILE A 186 1.07 -9.86 -19.60
N LEU A 187 1.97 -9.04 -19.06
CA LEU A 187 2.41 -7.82 -19.74
C LEU A 187 3.19 -8.15 -21.03
N ASN A 188 4.09 -9.13 -20.99
CA ASN A 188 4.91 -9.55 -22.11
C ASN A 188 4.12 -10.22 -23.24
N SER A 189 2.91 -10.73 -22.95
CA SER A 189 2.02 -11.27 -23.97
C SER A 189 1.30 -10.17 -24.79
N GLY A 190 1.45 -8.89 -24.43
CA GLY A 190 0.75 -7.77 -25.06
C GLY A 190 -0.71 -7.61 -24.60
N ALA A 191 -1.13 -8.30 -23.54
CA ALA A 191 -2.53 -8.26 -23.08
C ALA A 191 -2.95 -6.87 -22.56
N LEU A 192 -2.00 -6.01 -22.21
CA LEU A 192 -2.30 -4.67 -21.68
C LEU A 192 -3.15 -3.83 -22.64
N ASP A 193 -2.86 -3.87 -23.94
CA ASP A 193 -3.53 -3.03 -24.93
C ASP A 193 -5.02 -3.41 -25.08
N ILE A 194 -5.34 -4.72 -25.10
CA ILE A 194 -6.73 -5.18 -25.16
C ILE A 194 -7.46 -4.88 -23.85
N ILE A 195 -6.82 -4.99 -22.69
CA ILE A 195 -7.41 -4.62 -21.40
C ILE A 195 -7.78 -3.14 -21.36
N ILE A 196 -6.89 -2.26 -21.83
CA ILE A 196 -7.15 -0.81 -21.93
C ILE A 196 -8.30 -0.55 -22.91
N ALA A 197 -8.32 -1.21 -24.07
CA ALA A 197 -9.39 -1.05 -25.06
C ALA A 197 -10.76 -1.50 -24.54
N LEU A 198 -10.81 -2.60 -23.78
CA LEU A 198 -12.04 -3.07 -23.13
C LEU A 198 -12.53 -2.06 -22.08
N LEU A 199 -11.63 -1.53 -21.25
CA LEU A 199 -11.99 -0.45 -20.30
C LEU A 199 -12.55 0.76 -21.04
N ASP A 200 -11.86 1.24 -22.09
CA ASP A 200 -12.28 2.40 -22.88
C ASP A 200 -13.68 2.21 -23.48
N LYS A 201 -13.98 0.99 -23.95
CA LYS A 201 -15.27 0.61 -24.52
C LYS A 201 -16.39 0.56 -23.48
N TYR A 202 -16.15 -0.03 -22.32
CA TYR A 202 -17.22 -0.41 -21.39
C TYR A 202 -17.41 0.58 -20.22
N HIS A 203 -16.39 1.34 -19.83
CA HIS A 203 -16.49 2.26 -18.69
C HIS A 203 -17.60 3.33 -18.76
N PRO A 204 -18.05 3.80 -19.94
CA PRO A 204 -19.10 4.83 -19.99
C PRO A 204 -20.52 4.32 -19.64
N SER A 205 -20.73 2.99 -19.60
CA SER A 205 -22.06 2.40 -19.47
C SER A 205 -22.22 1.63 -18.17
N GLU A 206 -23.23 1.99 -17.38
CA GLU A 206 -23.56 1.29 -16.13
C GLU A 206 -24.01 -0.16 -16.35
N ALA A 207 -24.43 -0.53 -17.57
CA ALA A 207 -24.85 -1.89 -17.89
C ALA A 207 -23.71 -2.92 -17.75
N HIS A 208 -22.46 -2.47 -17.86
CA HIS A 208 -21.26 -3.31 -17.83
C HIS A 208 -20.45 -3.16 -16.54
N ILE A 209 -21.06 -2.63 -15.47
CA ILE A 209 -20.36 -2.23 -14.25
C ILE A 209 -19.52 -3.36 -13.62
N LYS A 210 -19.99 -4.60 -13.68
CA LYS A 210 -19.27 -5.76 -13.14
C LYS A 210 -17.96 -6.02 -13.90
N LEU A 211 -18.03 -6.03 -15.23
CA LEU A 211 -16.84 -6.19 -16.08
C LEU A 211 -15.86 -5.05 -15.86
N VAL A 212 -16.34 -3.80 -15.79
CA VAL A 212 -15.47 -2.63 -15.60
C VAL A 212 -14.76 -2.68 -14.24
N ARG A 213 -15.43 -3.13 -13.18
CA ARG A 213 -14.79 -3.36 -11.86
C ARG A 213 -13.67 -4.39 -11.96
N ASN A 214 -13.95 -5.56 -12.55
CA ASN A 214 -12.95 -6.62 -12.71
C ASN A 214 -11.77 -6.18 -13.58
N LEU A 215 -12.02 -5.45 -14.67
CA LEU A 215 -10.97 -4.91 -15.54
C LEU A 215 -10.11 -3.88 -14.81
N THR A 216 -10.72 -2.99 -14.02
CA THR A 216 -10.01 -1.98 -13.24
C THR A 216 -9.16 -2.63 -12.15
N TRP A 217 -9.70 -3.65 -11.49
CA TRP A 217 -8.97 -4.45 -10.52
C TRP A 217 -7.77 -5.17 -11.15
N LEU A 218 -7.94 -5.84 -12.29
CA LEU A 218 -6.84 -6.44 -13.07
C LEU A 218 -5.80 -5.38 -13.45
N LEU A 219 -6.22 -4.22 -13.98
CA LEU A 219 -5.31 -3.13 -14.34
C LEU A 219 -4.51 -2.63 -13.12
N SER A 220 -5.11 -2.61 -11.93
CA SER A 220 -4.41 -2.27 -10.69
C SER A 220 -3.33 -3.29 -10.33
N ASN A 221 -3.60 -4.60 -10.50
CA ASN A 221 -2.62 -5.66 -10.27
C ASN A 221 -1.50 -5.64 -11.32
N LEU A 222 -1.79 -5.28 -12.56
CA LEU A 222 -0.78 -5.11 -13.61
C LEU A 222 0.19 -3.94 -13.36
N ASN A 223 -0.24 -2.94 -12.59
CA ASN A 223 0.62 -1.84 -12.12
C ASN A 223 1.30 -2.13 -10.78
N ARG A 224 0.96 -3.23 -10.10
CA ARG A 224 1.43 -3.53 -8.75
C ARG A 224 2.77 -4.25 -8.75
N GLY A 225 3.63 -3.90 -7.78
CA GLY A 225 4.90 -4.58 -7.48
C GLY A 225 6.07 -3.61 -7.52
N ARG A 226 7.16 -3.97 -6.85
CA ARG A 226 8.29 -3.04 -6.61
C ARG A 226 9.64 -3.63 -6.97
N GLN A 227 9.80 -4.96 -6.99
CA GLN A 227 11.12 -5.59 -7.15
C GLN A 227 11.09 -6.86 -8.03
N PRO A 228 10.89 -6.72 -9.36
CA PRO A 228 10.85 -5.45 -10.10
C PRO A 228 9.45 -4.84 -10.20
N PRO A 229 9.35 -3.49 -10.33
CA PRO A 229 8.10 -2.87 -10.74
C PRO A 229 7.82 -3.19 -12.22
N PRO A 230 6.56 -3.09 -12.67
CA PRO A 230 6.25 -3.04 -14.10
C PRO A 230 7.07 -1.96 -14.83
N SER A 231 7.33 -2.16 -16.12
CA SER A 231 8.07 -1.16 -16.90
C SER A 231 7.35 0.19 -16.90
N ALA A 232 8.11 1.28 -16.82
CA ALA A 232 7.55 2.63 -16.85
C ALA A 232 6.75 2.89 -18.14
N GLU A 233 7.11 2.26 -19.26
CA GLU A 233 6.33 2.30 -20.50
C GLU A 233 4.92 1.72 -20.32
N ASN A 234 4.83 0.51 -19.76
CA ASN A 234 3.54 -0.14 -19.52
C ASN A 234 2.69 0.66 -18.53
N MET A 235 3.30 1.18 -17.45
CA MET A 235 2.59 2.03 -16.50
C MET A 235 2.04 3.30 -17.16
N LYS A 236 2.87 4.00 -17.95
CA LYS A 236 2.46 5.22 -18.66
C LYS A 236 1.34 4.96 -19.66
N LYS A 237 1.31 3.80 -20.33
CA LYS A 237 0.20 3.39 -21.20
C LYS A 237 -1.15 3.33 -20.47
N THR A 238 -1.16 3.04 -19.17
CA THR A 238 -2.41 2.94 -18.39
C THR A 238 -2.97 4.30 -17.95
N LEU A 239 -2.14 5.34 -17.84
CA LEU A 239 -2.55 6.63 -17.29
C LEU A 239 -3.76 7.28 -17.99
N PRO A 240 -3.86 7.30 -19.34
CA PRO A 240 -5.00 7.90 -20.02
C PRO A 240 -6.35 7.28 -19.63
N ILE A 241 -6.41 5.96 -19.47
CA ILE A 241 -7.66 5.29 -19.05
C ILE A 241 -7.93 5.51 -17.56
N LEU A 242 -6.90 5.53 -16.71
CA LEU A 242 -7.05 5.84 -15.28
C LEU A 242 -7.64 7.25 -15.05
N PHE A 243 -7.27 8.24 -15.87
CA PHE A 243 -7.84 9.60 -15.79
C PHE A 243 -9.31 9.66 -16.14
N LYS A 244 -9.80 8.75 -17.01
CA LYS A 244 -11.23 8.58 -17.28
C LYS A 244 -11.92 7.88 -16.11
N LEU A 245 -11.36 6.77 -15.63
CA LEU A 245 -11.94 5.94 -14.56
C LEU A 245 -12.06 6.66 -13.23
N ILE A 246 -11.15 7.60 -12.90
CA ILE A 246 -11.24 8.34 -11.63
C ILE A 246 -12.52 9.18 -11.52
N SER A 247 -13.11 9.55 -12.66
CA SER A 247 -14.35 10.36 -12.73
C SER A 247 -15.62 9.51 -12.56
N HIS A 248 -15.49 8.19 -12.39
CA HIS A 248 -16.62 7.31 -12.17
C HIS A 248 -17.28 7.55 -10.80
N LYS A 249 -18.56 7.20 -10.68
CA LYS A 249 -19.33 7.28 -9.41
C LYS A 249 -19.28 5.99 -8.59
N ASP A 250 -18.68 4.95 -9.17
CA ASP A 250 -18.62 3.63 -8.57
C ASP A 250 -17.43 3.55 -7.60
N PRO A 251 -17.67 3.25 -6.31
CA PRO A 251 -16.60 3.24 -5.32
C PRO A 251 -15.51 2.21 -5.58
N GLU A 252 -15.86 1.04 -6.14
CA GLU A 252 -14.89 -0.03 -6.38
C GLU A 252 -13.95 0.35 -7.53
N ILE A 253 -14.49 0.83 -8.66
CA ILE A 253 -13.69 1.34 -9.79
C ILE A 253 -12.74 2.44 -9.34
N VAL A 254 -13.24 3.45 -8.61
CA VAL A 254 -12.40 4.58 -8.20
C VAL A 254 -11.34 4.15 -7.17
N CYS A 255 -11.69 3.23 -6.26
CA CYS A 255 -10.74 2.67 -5.29
C CYS A 255 -9.58 1.94 -5.98
N ASP A 256 -9.87 1.06 -6.94
CA ASP A 256 -8.84 0.31 -7.67
C ASP A 256 -8.05 1.21 -8.64
N THR A 257 -8.68 2.27 -9.17
CA THR A 257 -7.98 3.32 -9.91
C THR A 257 -6.96 4.02 -9.01
N PHE A 258 -7.33 4.41 -7.78
CA PHE A 258 -6.38 5.00 -6.83
C PHE A 258 -5.28 4.00 -6.43
N TRP A 259 -5.56 2.70 -6.31
CA TRP A 259 -4.50 1.70 -6.09
C TRP A 259 -3.51 1.68 -7.23
N ALA A 260 -3.98 1.59 -8.48
CA ALA A 260 -3.13 1.62 -9.66
C ALA A 260 -2.25 2.88 -9.67
N VAL A 261 -2.85 4.06 -9.48
CA VAL A 261 -2.12 5.33 -9.44
C VAL A 261 -1.12 5.40 -8.29
N SER A 262 -1.46 4.84 -7.12
CA SER A 262 -0.52 4.78 -5.99
C SER A 262 0.74 3.99 -6.32
N TYR A 263 0.63 2.91 -7.11
CA TYR A 263 1.80 2.14 -7.56
C TYR A 263 2.60 2.92 -8.62
N ILE A 264 1.92 3.60 -9.54
CA ILE A 264 2.59 4.40 -10.59
C ILE A 264 3.36 5.57 -10.00
N ALA A 265 2.83 6.22 -8.94
CA ALA A 265 3.51 7.29 -8.22
C ALA A 265 4.80 6.82 -7.50
N ASP A 266 4.97 5.52 -7.26
CA ASP A 266 6.15 4.94 -6.58
C ASP A 266 7.32 4.66 -7.54
N VAL A 267 7.13 4.74 -8.86
CA VAL A 267 8.12 4.26 -9.84
C VAL A 267 9.17 5.30 -10.19
N ASP A 268 8.74 6.48 -10.66
CA ASP A 268 9.65 7.54 -11.05
C ASP A 268 9.00 8.92 -10.95
N SER A 269 9.85 9.95 -10.86
CA SER A 269 9.42 11.35 -10.76
C SER A 269 8.61 11.82 -11.98
N GLY A 270 8.90 11.31 -13.18
CA GLY A 270 8.16 11.65 -14.39
C GLY A 270 6.73 11.09 -14.40
N CYS A 271 6.54 9.86 -13.92
CA CYS A 271 5.20 9.32 -13.70
C CYS A 271 4.42 10.15 -12.65
N THR A 272 5.09 10.55 -11.58
CA THR A 272 4.51 11.43 -10.55
C THR A 272 4.07 12.77 -11.13
N ASP A 273 4.89 13.42 -11.96
CA ASP A 273 4.56 14.70 -12.58
C ASP A 273 3.34 14.61 -13.51
N ILE A 274 3.19 13.50 -14.25
CA ILE A 274 2.00 13.25 -15.09
C ILE A 274 0.74 13.13 -14.22
N ILE A 275 0.82 12.46 -13.06
CA ILE A 275 -0.30 12.35 -12.11
C ILE A 275 -0.66 13.72 -11.55
N LEU A 276 0.32 14.53 -11.17
CA LEU A 276 0.10 15.87 -10.62
C LEU A 276 -0.53 16.84 -11.63
N GLY A 277 -0.26 16.65 -12.93
CA GLY A 277 -0.88 17.42 -14.02
C GLY A 277 -2.29 16.95 -14.43
N SER A 278 -2.88 15.98 -13.74
CA SER A 278 -4.16 15.35 -14.10
C SER A 278 -5.30 15.67 -13.14
N ASN A 279 -6.50 15.11 -13.37
CA ASN A 279 -7.65 15.23 -12.48
C ASN A 279 -7.58 14.35 -11.22
N ILE A 280 -6.57 13.47 -11.09
CA ILE A 280 -6.44 12.55 -9.96
C ILE A 280 -6.40 13.29 -8.61
N MET A 281 -5.57 14.34 -8.51
CA MET A 281 -5.36 15.05 -7.24
C MET A 281 -6.63 15.77 -6.79
N GLY A 282 -7.34 16.44 -7.71
CA GLY A 282 -8.61 17.09 -7.40
C GLY A 282 -9.67 16.07 -6.97
N ARG A 283 -9.73 14.91 -7.63
CA ARG A 283 -10.65 13.84 -7.26
C ARG A 283 -10.34 13.25 -5.89
N ALA A 284 -9.06 13.04 -5.55
CA ALA A 284 -8.62 12.61 -4.23
C ALA A 284 -9.03 13.61 -3.15
N TYR A 285 -8.84 14.91 -3.40
CA TYR A 285 -9.22 15.98 -2.47
C TYR A 285 -10.72 15.95 -2.19
N ASN A 286 -11.58 15.95 -3.22
CA ASN A 286 -13.03 15.96 -3.05
C ASN A 286 -13.54 14.73 -2.27
N CYS A 287 -12.95 13.55 -2.54
CA CYS A 287 -13.29 12.32 -1.82
C CYS A 287 -12.93 12.41 -0.32
N LEU A 288 -11.74 12.94 0.00
CA LEU A 288 -11.31 13.12 1.39
C LEU A 288 -12.12 14.21 2.09
N GLU A 289 -12.35 15.35 1.43
CA GLU A 289 -13.14 16.46 1.96
C GLU A 289 -14.57 15.99 2.30
N SER A 290 -15.24 15.34 1.36
CA SER A 290 -16.60 14.84 1.58
C SER A 290 -16.65 13.76 2.66
N TYR A 291 -15.65 12.87 2.71
CA TYR A 291 -15.61 11.83 3.75
C TYR A 291 -15.30 12.40 5.13
N VAL A 292 -14.37 13.35 5.25
CA VAL A 292 -14.08 14.07 6.50
C VAL A 292 -15.30 14.90 6.93
N GLY A 293 -15.97 15.58 6.01
CA GLY A 293 -17.22 16.28 6.26
C GLY A 293 -18.27 15.35 6.84
N LYS A 294 -18.44 14.15 6.27
CA LYS A 294 -19.29 13.08 6.83
C LYS A 294 -18.88 12.68 8.26
N LEU A 295 -17.59 12.43 8.52
CA LEU A 295 -17.10 12.08 9.87
C LEU A 295 -17.31 13.22 10.89
N ASN A 296 -17.40 14.45 10.42
CA ASN A 296 -17.66 15.65 11.21
C ASN A 296 -19.14 16.03 11.30
N ASN A 297 -20.05 15.22 10.73
CA ASN A 297 -21.48 15.54 10.62
C ASN A 297 -21.75 16.90 9.94
N GLN A 298 -20.90 17.27 8.98
CA GLN A 298 -21.02 18.47 8.17
C GLN A 298 -21.70 18.14 6.83
N GLN A 299 -22.13 19.18 6.10
CA GLN A 299 -22.62 19.02 4.74
C GLN A 299 -21.51 18.46 3.85
N HIS A 300 -21.84 17.48 3.01
CA HIS A 300 -20.91 16.79 2.14
C HIS A 300 -21.63 16.23 0.91
N ASP A 301 -20.88 15.93 -0.14
CA ASP A 301 -21.37 15.14 -1.26
C ASP A 301 -21.42 13.65 -0.85
N SER A 302 -22.59 13.02 -1.00
CA SER A 302 -22.80 11.65 -0.54
C SER A 302 -22.05 10.61 -1.38
N ASP A 303 -21.90 10.85 -2.69
CA ASP A 303 -21.22 9.93 -3.59
C ASP A 303 -19.71 9.98 -3.31
N ASP A 304 -19.14 11.17 -3.19
CA ASP A 304 -17.72 11.37 -2.90
C ASP A 304 -17.36 10.92 -1.48
N ALA A 305 -18.24 11.10 -0.49
CA ALA A 305 -18.02 10.56 0.84
C ALA A 305 -18.02 9.01 0.86
N ARG A 306 -18.87 8.37 0.05
CA ARG A 306 -18.90 6.90 -0.10
C ARG A 306 -17.62 6.39 -0.76
N ILE A 307 -17.15 7.09 -1.80
CA ILE A 307 -15.90 6.77 -2.49
C ILE A 307 -14.71 7.00 -1.55
N GLY A 308 -14.65 8.14 -0.86
CA GLY A 308 -13.60 8.45 0.10
C GLY A 308 -13.48 7.42 1.22
N ALA A 309 -14.61 6.89 1.70
CA ALA A 309 -14.63 5.85 2.74
C ALA A 309 -13.92 4.55 2.31
N VAL A 310 -14.04 4.14 1.04
CA VAL A 310 -13.38 2.94 0.52
C VAL A 310 -11.95 3.22 0.02
N SER A 311 -11.72 4.43 -0.49
CA SER A 311 -10.48 4.85 -1.16
C SER A 311 -9.46 5.54 -0.26
N ILE A 312 -9.75 5.76 1.03
CA ILE A 312 -8.83 6.44 1.95
C ILE A 312 -7.43 5.81 1.98
N SER A 313 -7.33 4.48 2.00
CA SER A 313 -6.03 3.80 2.05
C SER A 313 -5.18 4.03 0.80
N PRO A 314 -5.68 3.80 -0.44
CA PRO A 314 -4.89 4.11 -1.64
C PRO A 314 -4.63 5.61 -1.83
N ILE A 315 -5.55 6.49 -1.43
CA ILE A 315 -5.31 7.94 -1.50
C ILE A 315 -4.15 8.33 -0.59
N ILE A 316 -4.14 7.93 0.69
CA ILE A 316 -3.05 8.27 1.61
C ILE A 316 -1.73 7.63 1.16
N ARG A 317 -1.76 6.41 0.59
CA ARG A 317 -0.57 5.80 0.00
C ARG A 317 -0.02 6.62 -1.16
N MET A 318 -0.89 7.03 -2.10
CA MET A 318 -0.50 7.86 -3.23
C MET A 318 0.13 9.18 -2.76
N LEU A 319 -0.48 9.87 -1.79
CA LEU A 319 0.08 11.10 -1.24
C LEU A 319 1.45 10.87 -0.59
N GLY A 320 1.62 9.77 0.15
CA GLY A 320 2.89 9.45 0.76
C GLY A 320 3.99 9.14 -0.26
N ASN A 321 3.65 8.43 -1.35
CA ASN A 321 4.56 8.18 -2.48
C ASN A 321 4.90 9.48 -3.24
N ILE A 322 3.96 10.40 -3.40
CA ILE A 322 4.27 11.73 -3.98
C ILE A 322 5.21 12.52 -3.07
N ALA A 323 5.01 12.43 -1.74
CA ALA A 323 5.83 13.15 -0.75
C ALA A 323 7.27 12.62 -0.63
N THR A 324 7.58 11.41 -1.10
CA THR A 324 8.98 10.93 -1.17
C THR A 324 9.77 11.60 -2.29
N GLY A 325 9.08 12.22 -3.26
CA GLY A 325 9.68 12.89 -4.40
C GLY A 325 10.36 14.21 -4.07
N SER A 326 10.38 15.13 -5.05
CA SER A 326 10.99 16.45 -4.88
C SER A 326 10.17 17.35 -3.96
N ASP A 327 10.79 18.44 -3.48
CA ASP A 327 10.08 19.44 -2.69
C ASP A 327 8.95 20.10 -3.48
N ASN A 328 9.08 20.26 -4.80
CA ASN A 328 8.01 20.77 -5.66
C ASN A 328 6.80 19.84 -5.69
N GLN A 329 7.02 18.53 -5.80
CA GLN A 329 5.95 17.53 -5.80
C GLN A 329 5.26 17.47 -4.43
N THR A 330 6.05 17.48 -3.35
CA THR A 330 5.55 17.56 -1.97
C THR A 330 4.73 18.84 -1.75
N ASN A 331 5.15 19.97 -2.33
CA ASN A 331 4.45 21.24 -2.21
C ASN A 331 3.04 21.22 -2.82
N VAL A 332 2.76 20.34 -3.79
CA VAL A 332 1.38 20.17 -4.31
C VAL A 332 0.46 19.63 -3.22
N ILE A 333 0.92 18.64 -2.44
CA ILE A 333 0.15 18.08 -1.30
C ILE A 333 -0.16 19.16 -0.28
N VAL A 334 0.85 19.96 0.06
CA VAL A 334 0.76 21.06 1.04
C VAL A 334 -0.19 22.14 0.55
N ARG A 335 0.02 22.67 -0.66
CA ARG A 335 -0.78 23.78 -1.23
C ARG A 335 -2.23 23.40 -1.51
N MET A 336 -2.50 22.15 -1.85
CA MET A 336 -3.87 21.66 -2.01
C MET A 336 -4.58 21.47 -0.67
N GLY A 337 -3.89 21.54 0.47
CA GLY A 337 -4.52 21.47 1.79
C GLY A 337 -4.84 20.05 2.28
N PHE A 338 -4.22 19.01 1.70
CA PHE A 338 -4.47 17.62 2.11
C PHE A 338 -4.19 17.35 3.60
N LEU A 339 -3.23 18.09 4.17
CA LEU A 339 -2.85 17.97 5.58
C LEU A 339 -4.00 18.29 6.54
N ASN A 340 -4.96 19.14 6.14
CA ASN A 340 -6.11 19.51 6.96
C ASN A 340 -7.03 18.32 7.27
N PHE A 341 -6.97 17.24 6.48
CA PHE A 341 -7.75 16.03 6.71
C PHE A 341 -7.12 15.09 7.74
N PHE A 342 -5.80 15.17 7.94
CA PHE A 342 -5.04 14.08 8.57
C PHE A 342 -5.42 13.87 10.03
N THR A 343 -5.61 14.94 10.79
CA THR A 343 -6.01 14.87 12.22
C THR A 343 -7.37 14.20 12.37
N THR A 344 -8.36 14.59 11.55
CA THR A 344 -9.69 13.97 11.58
C THR A 344 -9.62 12.49 11.21
N LEU A 345 -8.88 12.15 10.16
CA LEU A 345 -8.72 10.76 9.71
C LEU A 345 -7.97 9.90 10.74
N PHE A 346 -6.99 10.46 11.43
CA PHE A 346 -6.22 9.75 12.45
C PHE A 346 -7.08 9.37 13.66
N TYR A 347 -7.91 10.30 14.12
CA TYR A 347 -8.70 10.14 15.33
C TYR A 347 -10.06 9.48 15.13
N LYS A 348 -10.78 9.80 14.04
CA LYS A 348 -12.17 9.35 13.86
C LYS A 348 -12.33 8.02 13.15
N ILE A 349 -11.29 7.52 12.48
CA ILE A 349 -11.35 6.20 11.84
C ILE A 349 -11.16 5.13 12.91
N ASP A 350 -12.22 4.37 13.16
CA ASP A 350 -12.21 3.24 14.11
C ASP A 350 -12.75 1.97 13.43
N ASN A 351 -11.87 1.31 12.69
CA ASN A 351 -12.16 0.03 12.05
C ASN A 351 -10.86 -0.78 11.90
N LYS A 352 -10.93 -2.00 11.37
CA LYS A 352 -9.77 -2.88 11.18
C LYS A 352 -8.61 -2.30 10.36
N LYS A 353 -8.83 -1.23 9.59
CA LYS A 353 -7.81 -0.53 8.80
C LYS A 353 -7.17 0.65 9.54
N ALA A 354 -7.73 1.08 10.68
CA ALA A 354 -7.33 2.30 11.39
C ALA A 354 -5.85 2.32 11.73
N SER A 355 -5.32 1.25 12.32
CA SER A 355 -3.92 1.18 12.74
C SER A 355 -2.94 1.32 11.56
N ARG A 356 -3.22 0.62 10.44
CA ARG A 356 -2.43 0.77 9.21
C ARG A 356 -2.56 2.17 8.61
N LEU A 357 -3.75 2.76 8.62
CA LEU A 357 -3.97 4.11 8.14
C LEU A 357 -3.18 5.15 8.96
N ARG A 358 -3.23 5.08 10.29
CA ARG A 358 -2.48 5.96 11.20
C ARG A 358 -0.99 5.91 10.93
N LYS A 359 -0.44 4.71 10.75
CA LYS A 359 0.96 4.54 10.33
C LYS A 359 1.26 5.28 9.03
N GLU A 360 0.41 5.11 8.01
CA GLU A 360 0.62 5.72 6.69
C GLU A 360 0.45 7.25 6.74
N LEU A 361 -0.45 7.78 7.57
CA LEU A 361 -0.57 9.22 7.81
C LEU A 361 0.73 9.78 8.42
N CYS A 362 1.25 9.17 9.49
CA CYS A 362 2.53 9.57 10.09
C CYS A 362 3.69 9.45 9.09
N TRP A 363 3.70 8.38 8.29
CA TRP A 363 4.70 8.19 7.23
C TRP A 363 4.63 9.31 6.17
N THR A 364 3.45 9.67 5.70
CA THR A 364 3.30 10.80 4.76
C THR A 364 3.76 12.12 5.38
N VAL A 365 3.38 12.42 6.64
CA VAL A 365 3.82 13.65 7.32
C VAL A 365 5.33 13.69 7.51
N SER A 366 5.96 12.56 7.81
CA SER A 366 7.42 12.51 7.96
C SER A 366 8.17 12.82 6.65
N ASN A 367 7.59 12.52 5.48
CA ASN A 367 8.16 12.89 4.19
C ASN A 367 7.97 14.39 3.89
N VAL A 368 6.82 14.96 4.29
CA VAL A 368 6.55 16.42 4.21
C VAL A 368 7.50 17.20 5.12
N THR A 369 7.65 16.78 6.37
CA THR A 369 8.52 17.45 7.35
C THR A 369 10.01 17.32 7.03
N ALA A 370 10.40 16.38 6.17
CA ALA A 370 11.77 16.30 5.64
C ALA A 370 12.08 17.40 4.61
N GLY A 371 11.06 18.13 4.14
CA GLY A 371 11.19 19.21 3.17
C GLY A 371 11.66 20.54 3.79
N PRO A 372 11.54 21.64 3.02
CA PRO A 372 11.93 22.97 3.48
C PRO A 372 10.95 23.53 4.51
N ILE A 373 11.39 24.59 5.19
CA ILE A 373 10.76 25.12 6.40
C ILE A 373 9.33 25.61 6.16
N GLU A 374 9.02 26.08 4.95
CA GLU A 374 7.68 26.51 4.57
C GLU A 374 6.69 25.34 4.57
N GLN A 375 7.13 24.13 4.22
CA GLN A 375 6.29 22.93 4.29
C GLN A 375 6.07 22.49 5.74
N VAL A 376 7.13 22.56 6.55
CA VAL A 376 7.06 22.25 7.98
C VAL A 376 6.12 23.21 8.71
N GLN A 377 6.17 24.51 8.40
CA GLN A 377 5.30 25.51 8.98
C GLN A 377 3.81 25.15 8.81
N VAL A 378 3.40 24.67 7.63
CA VAL A 378 2.01 24.23 7.40
C VAL A 378 1.64 23.04 8.29
N VAL A 379 2.57 22.11 8.56
CA VAL A 379 2.34 20.98 9.49
C VAL A 379 2.04 21.48 10.91
N PHE A 380 2.75 22.52 11.36
CA PHE A 380 2.46 23.19 12.64
C PHE A 380 1.08 23.86 12.64
N GLU A 381 0.76 24.61 11.58
CA GLU A 381 -0.50 25.35 11.46
C GLU A 381 -1.73 24.43 11.34
N SER A 382 -1.58 23.22 10.78
CA SER A 382 -2.67 22.23 10.66
C SER A 382 -2.93 21.42 11.95
N GLY A 383 -2.23 21.70 13.06
CA GLY A 383 -2.41 20.96 14.33
C GLY A 383 -1.90 19.51 14.29
N ILE A 384 -1.15 19.13 13.25
CA ILE A 384 -0.62 17.77 13.07
C ILE A 384 0.45 17.44 14.12
N MET A 385 1.19 18.44 14.62
CA MET A 385 2.21 18.20 15.64
C MET A 385 1.64 17.57 16.90
N ASN A 386 0.46 17.99 17.36
CA ASN A 386 -0.22 17.38 18.50
C ASN A 386 -0.62 15.93 18.20
N MET A 387 -1.10 15.66 16.98
CA MET A 387 -1.40 14.31 16.51
C MET A 387 -0.15 13.41 16.53
N LEU A 388 1.02 13.93 16.17
CA LEU A 388 2.28 13.17 16.19
C LEU A 388 2.77 12.89 17.61
N ILE A 389 2.75 13.89 18.51
CA ILE A 389 3.09 13.69 19.92
C ILE A 389 2.20 12.61 20.52
N ASP A 390 0.91 12.68 20.22
CA ASP A 390 -0.06 11.71 20.68
C ASP A 390 0.18 10.31 20.13
N ALA A 391 0.55 10.22 18.85
CA ALA A 391 0.93 8.99 18.18
C ALA A 391 2.13 8.32 18.86
N VAL A 392 3.15 9.10 19.23
CA VAL A 392 4.33 8.61 19.96
C VAL A 392 3.95 8.11 21.36
N HIS A 393 3.06 8.82 22.05
CA HIS A 393 2.71 8.49 23.43
C HIS A 393 1.82 7.25 23.56
N ARG A 394 0.80 7.08 22.70
CA ARG A 394 -0.32 6.15 22.97
C ARG A 394 -0.49 4.98 22.00
N TYR A 395 0.18 4.95 20.86
CA TYR A 395 -0.12 3.99 19.79
C TYR A 395 0.91 2.86 19.66
N GLU A 396 0.66 1.91 18.75
CA GLU A 396 1.54 0.76 18.51
C GLU A 396 2.94 1.18 18.00
N ASN A 397 3.97 0.38 18.31
CA ASN A 397 5.37 0.72 18.01
C ASN A 397 5.66 1.10 16.55
N PHE A 398 4.97 0.49 15.58
CA PHE A 398 5.16 0.84 14.17
C PHE A 398 4.54 2.18 13.79
N ILE A 399 3.56 2.69 14.54
CA ILE A 399 3.03 4.05 14.40
C ILE A 399 3.96 5.02 15.13
N ARG A 400 4.35 4.71 16.37
CA ARG A 400 5.31 5.52 17.16
C ARG A 400 6.60 5.78 16.39
N LYS A 401 7.13 4.76 15.71
CA LYS A 401 8.30 4.88 14.83
C LYS A 401 8.10 6.00 13.80
N GLU A 402 7.07 5.90 12.96
CA GLU A 402 6.84 6.88 11.90
C GLU A 402 6.49 8.27 12.43
N ALA A 403 5.79 8.35 13.57
CA ALA A 403 5.49 9.63 14.21
C ALA A 403 6.75 10.31 14.76
N THR A 404 7.67 9.53 15.34
CA THR A 404 8.97 10.04 15.83
C THR A 404 9.82 10.54 14.66
N TRP A 405 9.79 9.85 13.51
CA TRP A 405 10.42 10.34 12.27
C TRP A 405 9.90 11.71 11.84
N ALA A 406 8.57 11.90 11.88
CA ALA A 406 7.98 13.20 11.56
C ALA A 406 8.37 14.29 12.58
N LEU A 407 8.35 13.96 13.88
CA LEU A 407 8.74 14.90 14.94
C LEU A 407 10.21 15.29 14.82
N SER A 408 11.13 14.35 14.63
CA SER A 408 12.57 14.61 14.51
C SER A 408 12.85 15.58 13.37
N ASN A 409 12.25 15.34 12.20
CA ASN A 409 12.39 16.21 11.03
C ASN A 409 11.84 17.62 11.31
N ALA A 410 10.68 17.74 11.94
CA ALA A 410 10.09 19.04 12.28
C ALA A 410 10.91 19.79 13.36
N LEU A 411 11.35 19.10 14.41
CA LEU A 411 12.12 19.66 15.52
C LEU A 411 13.48 20.20 15.11
N TYR A 412 14.09 19.63 14.07
CA TYR A 412 15.32 20.16 13.47
C TYR A 412 15.21 21.65 13.11
N HIS A 413 14.02 22.14 12.74
CA HIS A 413 13.78 23.54 12.40
C HIS A 413 13.57 24.46 13.62
N CYS A 414 13.39 23.90 14.82
CA CYS A 414 13.19 24.68 16.04
C CYS A 414 14.45 25.43 16.49
N ALA A 415 15.64 25.06 15.98
CA ALA A 415 16.85 25.86 16.16
C ALA A 415 16.69 27.28 15.59
N VAL A 416 15.93 27.43 14.51
CA VAL A 416 15.62 28.73 13.88
C VAL A 416 14.29 29.28 14.38
N HIS A 417 13.25 28.44 14.52
CA HIS A 417 11.92 28.81 15.00
C HIS A 417 11.67 28.32 16.43
N TYR A 418 12.43 28.84 17.38
CA TYR A 418 12.36 28.42 18.78
C TYR A 418 10.99 28.71 19.42
N GLU A 419 10.18 29.61 18.85
CA GLU A 419 8.81 29.88 19.26
C GLU A 419 7.88 28.66 19.13
N TRP A 420 8.21 27.72 18.24
CA TRP A 420 7.46 26.48 18.06
C TRP A 420 7.62 25.51 19.24
N LEU A 421 8.69 25.61 20.03
CA LEU A 421 8.94 24.67 21.13
C LEU A 421 7.92 24.79 22.24
N LYS A 422 7.56 26.02 22.64
CA LYS A 422 6.67 26.25 23.77
C LYS A 422 5.34 25.48 23.64
N PRO A 423 4.55 25.60 22.55
CA PRO A 423 3.32 24.84 22.42
C PRO A 423 3.57 23.31 22.35
N LEU A 424 4.69 22.84 21.81
CA LEU A 424 4.99 21.40 21.80
C LEU A 424 5.25 20.86 23.21
N LEU A 425 6.00 21.59 24.03
CA LEU A 425 6.24 21.24 25.43
C LEU A 425 4.94 21.27 26.25
N GLU A 426 4.08 22.27 26.03
CA GLU A 426 2.75 22.36 26.65
C GLU A 426 1.84 21.18 26.25
N ASN A 427 2.07 20.59 25.08
CA ASN A 427 1.39 19.38 24.60
C ASN A 427 2.14 18.08 24.94
N ALA A 428 3.00 18.10 25.95
CA ALA A 428 3.67 16.92 26.51
C ALA A 428 4.64 16.21 25.55
N LEU A 429 5.33 16.97 24.68
CA LEU A 429 6.34 16.42 23.75
C LEU A 429 7.39 15.56 24.46
N LEU A 430 7.98 16.05 25.55
CA LEU A 430 9.07 15.35 26.22
C LEU A 430 8.57 14.11 26.94
N GLU A 431 7.42 14.19 27.62
CA GLU A 431 6.77 13.05 28.26
C GLU A 431 6.44 11.93 27.24
N ALA A 432 5.98 12.30 26.04
CA ALA A 432 5.74 11.35 24.97
C ALA A 432 7.04 10.65 24.52
N LEU A 433 8.12 11.42 24.32
CA LEU A 433 9.42 10.89 23.93
C LEU A 433 10.01 9.96 25.00
N MET A 434 9.92 10.34 26.28
CA MET A 434 10.39 9.50 27.40
C MET A 434 9.57 8.21 27.52
N SER A 435 8.24 8.29 27.39
CA SER A 435 7.39 7.10 27.38
C SER A 435 7.71 6.16 26.22
N TYR A 436 8.10 6.70 25.05
CA TYR A 436 8.52 5.83 23.95
C TYR A 436 9.91 5.22 24.19
N LEU A 437 10.82 5.95 24.82
CA LEU A 437 12.16 5.47 25.15
C LEU A 437 12.11 4.21 26.04
N GLU A 438 11.22 4.19 27.02
CA GLU A 438 10.97 3.02 27.88
C GLU A 438 10.53 1.80 27.07
N VAL A 439 9.59 1.98 26.15
CA VAL A 439 9.05 0.90 25.30
C VAL A 439 10.06 0.46 24.23
N ALA A 440 10.95 1.35 23.80
CA ALA A 440 11.98 1.11 22.81
C ALA A 440 13.35 0.71 23.42
N ASN A 441 13.39 0.28 24.68
CA ASN A 441 14.63 -0.04 25.41
C ASN A 441 15.56 -1.05 24.73
N ASN A 442 15.02 -1.96 23.92
CA ASN A 442 15.76 -2.98 23.17
C ASN A 442 15.89 -2.64 21.68
N VAL A 443 15.61 -1.40 21.27
CA VAL A 443 15.66 -0.96 19.87
C VAL A 443 16.57 0.27 19.75
N PRO A 444 17.89 0.08 19.67
CA PRO A 444 18.87 1.18 19.67
C PRO A 444 18.64 2.23 18.57
N GLU A 445 18.18 1.81 17.38
CA GLU A 445 17.80 2.71 16.28
C GLU A 445 16.76 3.74 16.75
N MET A 446 15.75 3.29 17.51
CA MET A 446 14.68 4.18 17.99
C MET A 446 15.11 5.02 19.18
N GLN A 447 15.90 4.49 20.10
CA GLN A 447 16.48 5.28 21.20
C GLN A 447 17.32 6.43 20.65
N SER A 448 18.19 6.14 19.68
CA SER A 448 19.00 7.14 18.99
C SER A 448 18.15 8.24 18.35
N HIS A 449 17.03 7.87 17.73
CA HIS A 449 16.14 8.82 17.08
C HIS A 449 15.33 9.67 18.06
N ILE A 450 14.95 9.10 19.21
CA ILE A 450 14.33 9.84 20.31
C ILE A 450 15.32 10.86 20.90
N LEU A 451 16.58 10.47 21.09
CA LEU A 451 17.64 11.38 21.54
C LEU A 451 17.88 12.52 20.54
N ASP A 452 17.76 12.29 19.23
CA ASP A 452 17.81 13.37 18.24
C ASP A 452 16.68 14.38 18.45
N CYS A 453 15.45 13.92 18.74
CA CYS A 453 14.32 14.82 19.03
C CYS A 453 14.57 15.67 20.28
N ILE A 454 15.10 15.08 21.34
CA ILE A 454 15.47 15.77 22.58
C ILE A 454 16.56 16.80 22.29
N LYS A 455 17.60 16.40 21.56
CA LYS A 455 18.71 17.28 21.17
C LYS A 455 18.23 18.48 20.36
N TYR A 456 17.44 18.27 19.30
CA TYR A 456 16.93 19.38 18.48
C TYR A 456 16.04 20.33 19.28
N SER A 457 15.29 19.80 20.24
CA SER A 457 14.51 20.61 21.17
C SER A 457 15.42 21.47 22.04
N LEU A 458 16.45 20.88 22.67
CA LEU A 458 17.45 21.58 23.48
C LEU A 458 18.22 22.65 22.69
N GLU A 459 18.56 22.37 21.42
CA GLU A 459 19.19 23.32 20.49
C GLU A 459 18.31 24.56 20.26
N GLY A 460 17.02 24.38 19.96
CA GLY A 460 16.10 25.52 19.86
C GLY A 460 15.88 26.23 21.20
N GLY A 461 15.92 25.49 22.31
CA GLY A 461 15.87 26.03 23.66
C GLY A 461 16.97 27.06 23.96
N ARG A 462 18.18 26.91 23.39
CA ARG A 462 19.26 27.91 23.53
C ARG A 462 18.91 29.26 22.92
N HIS A 463 18.16 29.27 21.83
CA HIS A 463 17.73 30.53 21.22
C HIS A 463 16.65 31.21 22.07
N TYR A 464 15.78 30.42 22.71
CA TYR A 464 14.86 30.91 23.73
C TYR A 464 15.61 31.50 24.93
N GLU A 465 16.63 30.80 25.42
CA GLU A 465 17.47 31.23 26.54
C GLU A 465 18.17 32.57 26.28
N LYS A 466 18.74 32.77 25.09
CA LYS A 466 19.36 34.06 24.72
C LYS A 466 18.41 35.26 24.88
N LYS A 467 17.10 35.03 24.76
CA LYS A 467 16.07 36.08 24.84
C LYS A 467 15.44 36.19 26.23
N TYR A 468 15.25 35.08 26.93
CA TYR A 468 14.47 35.02 28.17
C TYR A 468 15.29 34.59 29.41
N GLY A 469 16.59 34.32 29.24
CA GLY A 469 17.52 33.97 30.30
C GLY A 469 17.42 32.53 30.82
N ARG A 470 16.59 31.69 30.19
CA ARG A 470 16.43 30.27 30.57
C ARG A 470 16.09 29.38 29.37
N ASN A 471 16.59 28.15 29.39
CA ASN A 471 16.25 27.15 28.39
C ASN A 471 15.00 26.37 28.85
N ILE A 472 13.84 26.66 28.25
CA ILE A 472 12.56 26.03 28.60
C ILE A 472 12.54 24.51 28.44
N VAL A 473 13.42 23.95 27.60
CA VAL A 473 13.53 22.50 27.41
C VAL A 473 14.34 21.87 28.54
N VAL A 474 15.40 22.54 29.00
CA VAL A 474 16.16 22.13 30.19
C VAL A 474 15.25 22.14 31.41
N ASP A 475 14.56 23.26 31.67
CA ASP A 475 13.58 23.39 32.76
C ASP A 475 12.59 22.22 32.72
N LYS A 476 12.02 21.94 31.54
CA LYS A 476 11.01 20.89 31.39
C LYS A 476 11.58 19.48 31.58
N ILE A 477 12.83 19.20 31.17
CA ILE A 477 13.48 17.89 31.39
C ILE A 477 13.68 17.64 32.89
N LEU A 478 14.07 18.67 33.64
CA LEU A 478 14.22 18.60 35.10
C LEU A 478 12.85 18.43 35.77
N ASP A 479 11.84 19.21 35.36
CA ASP A 479 10.49 19.16 35.94
C ASP A 479 9.80 17.79 35.81
N ILE A 480 10.18 16.98 34.81
CA ILE A 480 9.60 15.65 34.58
C ILE A 480 10.56 14.51 34.99
N ASP A 481 11.65 14.82 35.71
CA ASP A 481 12.66 13.87 36.16
C ASP A 481 13.27 13.02 35.02
N ALA A 482 13.36 13.58 33.81
CA ALA A 482 13.85 12.86 32.63
C ALA A 482 15.39 12.77 32.56
N LEU A 483 16.11 13.63 33.29
CA LEU A 483 17.57 13.73 33.25
C LEU A 483 18.24 12.38 33.55
N GLN A 484 17.84 11.72 34.66
CA GLN A 484 18.42 10.45 35.08
C GLN A 484 18.27 9.36 34.01
N THR A 485 17.12 9.32 33.34
CA THR A 485 16.86 8.35 32.26
C THR A 485 17.77 8.60 31.06
N ILE A 486 18.04 9.87 30.71
CA ILE A 486 18.98 10.23 29.64
C ILE A 486 20.41 9.86 30.06
N GLU A 487 20.80 10.11 31.30
CA GLU A 487 22.13 9.76 31.81
C GLU A 487 22.41 8.26 31.73
N GLN A 488 21.44 7.42 32.11
CA GLN A 488 21.56 5.96 32.05
C GLN A 488 21.82 5.42 30.64
N LEU A 489 21.39 6.14 29.59
CA LEU A 489 21.65 5.74 28.20
C LEU A 489 23.13 5.87 27.80
N GLN A 490 23.96 6.56 28.59
CA GLN A 490 25.41 6.60 28.35
C GLN A 490 26.07 5.23 28.48
N ASP A 491 25.48 4.34 29.29
CA ASP A 491 26.04 3.02 29.61
C ASP A 491 25.50 1.89 28.70
N VAL A 492 24.67 2.20 27.72
CA VAL A 492 24.14 1.17 26.80
C VAL A 492 25.18 0.73 25.76
N GLU A 493 25.07 -0.52 25.29
CA GLU A 493 26.04 -1.11 24.35
C GLU A 493 26.12 -0.38 23.00
N SER A 494 25.03 0.25 22.57
CA SER A 494 25.00 0.97 21.30
C SER A 494 25.82 2.25 21.38
N GLY A 495 26.98 2.26 20.72
CA GLY A 495 27.87 3.42 20.70
C GLY A 495 27.22 4.70 20.16
N ASP A 496 26.25 4.60 19.24
CA ASP A 496 25.51 5.76 18.74
C ASP A 496 24.59 6.35 19.82
N VAL A 497 23.81 5.50 20.51
CA VAL A 497 22.92 5.92 21.61
C VAL A 497 23.74 6.50 22.77
N SER A 498 24.76 5.77 23.22
CA SER A 498 25.67 6.19 24.29
C SER A 498 26.33 7.53 24.00
N SER A 499 26.87 7.71 22.79
CA SER A 499 27.51 8.98 22.40
C SER A 499 26.52 10.14 22.33
N LYS A 500 25.29 9.92 21.85
CA LYS A 500 24.26 10.97 21.82
C LYS A 500 23.82 11.40 23.21
N ALA A 501 23.58 10.43 24.10
CA ALA A 501 23.24 10.69 25.50
C ALA A 501 24.35 11.48 26.19
N TYR A 502 25.61 11.04 26.06
CA TYR A 502 26.77 11.73 26.63
C TYR A 502 26.86 13.19 26.17
N ASN A 503 26.71 13.43 24.87
CA ASN A 503 26.75 14.79 24.32
C ASN A 503 25.62 15.67 24.86
N ILE A 504 24.41 15.13 25.04
CA ILE A 504 23.30 15.88 25.64
C ILE A 504 23.63 16.27 27.09
N ILE A 505 24.15 15.34 27.89
CA ILE A 505 24.48 15.61 29.29
C ILE A 505 25.58 16.68 29.40
N VAL A 506 26.70 16.50 28.69
CA VAL A 506 27.83 17.43 28.76
C VAL A 506 27.46 18.82 28.24
N GLU A 507 26.70 18.90 27.15
CA GLU A 507 26.43 20.20 26.50
C GLU A 507 25.37 21.04 27.23
N TYR A 508 24.45 20.41 27.98
CA TYR A 508 23.28 21.10 28.54
C TYR A 508 23.08 20.94 30.05
N PHE A 509 23.72 19.95 30.68
CA PHE A 509 23.48 19.60 32.09
C PHE A 509 24.77 19.45 32.91
N GLU A 510 25.94 19.75 32.35
CA GLU A 510 27.20 19.71 33.10
C GLU A 510 27.14 20.67 34.31
N GLY A 511 27.27 20.11 35.53
CA GLY A 511 27.18 20.86 36.78
C GLY A 511 25.76 21.08 37.33
N VAL A 512 24.74 20.45 36.72
CA VAL A 512 23.36 20.38 37.24
C VAL A 512 23.22 19.05 38.00
N ASP A 513 23.04 19.10 39.32
CA ASP A 513 22.76 17.90 40.12
C ASP A 513 21.33 17.40 39.83
N SER A 514 21.16 16.07 39.74
CA SER A 514 19.87 15.40 39.51
C SER A 514 18.94 15.40 40.71
#